data_AF-A0A4Q1BQ67-F1
#
_entry.id   AF-A0A4Q1BQ67-F1
#
_cell.length_a   1.000
_cell.length_b   1.000
_cell.length_c   1.000
_cell.angle_alpha   90.00
_cell.angle_beta   90.00
_cell.angle_gamma   90.00
#
_symmetry.space_group_name_H-M   'P 1'
#
loop_
_entity.id
_entity.type
_entity.pdbx_description
1 polymer ?
#
loop_
_entity_poly.entity_id
_entity_poly.type
_entity_poly.pdbx_seq_one_letter_code
_entity_poly.pdbx_strand_id
1 'polypeptide(L)'
;MPPPIASSPLLSIKVIDAALSALPPPTAEEKVRLLSTKLYILTNPLSNPTIPSHSSQPNSSRLSSSTKDTLSSSSSIDVLHKSITPTTSDQHDNELENHKKRLEVLDLRLDLAHAHLNLRPQGWIAAESELSLVEGALRSLKRRTKRRLVVRKGEGDASHKTETLKGQGRANQEGREQLGKKRNAGDGGGDEVKNTGVVWKLDESELDERLRLIRMRMIEMMVIVQRGLGREGRAKRYMEMSRIRE
;
A
#
# COMPACT_ATOMS: atom_id res chain seq x y z
N MET A 1 7.90 9.76 19.05
CA MET A 1 6.76 9.80 20.00
C MET A 1 5.57 10.42 19.29
N PRO A 2 4.36 9.87 19.42
CA PRO A 2 3.16 10.50 18.89
C PRO A 2 2.94 11.85 19.60
N PRO A 3 2.48 12.89 18.89
CA PRO A 3 2.16 14.17 19.53
C PRO A 3 1.04 13.96 20.55
N PRO A 4 1.12 14.56 21.76
CA PRO A 4 0.18 14.34 22.87
C PRO A 4 -1.28 14.74 22.56
N ILE A 5 -1.54 15.35 21.41
CA ILE A 5 -2.86 15.79 20.95
C ILE A 5 -3.62 14.67 20.19
N ALA A 6 -2.92 13.62 19.75
CA ALA A 6 -3.50 12.57 18.89
C ALA A 6 -4.47 11.61 19.60
N SER A 7 -4.53 11.60 20.94
CA SER A 7 -5.46 10.77 21.72
C SER A 7 -6.79 11.46 22.04
N SER A 8 -6.98 12.71 21.60
CA SER A 8 -8.24 13.41 21.86
C SER A 8 -9.35 12.86 20.97
N PRO A 9 -10.47 12.35 21.53
CA PRO A 9 -11.61 11.87 20.76
C PRO A 9 -12.30 12.97 19.93
N LEU A 10 -11.94 14.25 20.15
CA LEU A 10 -12.48 15.39 19.43
C LEU A 10 -11.74 15.69 18.12
N LEU A 11 -10.55 15.11 17.88
CA LEU A 11 -9.82 15.29 16.64
C LEU A 11 -10.30 14.33 15.54
N SER A 12 -11.38 14.70 14.87
CA SER A 12 -11.77 14.06 13.61
C SER A 12 -10.98 14.63 12.42
N ILE A 13 -10.79 13.83 11.37
CA ILE A 13 -10.15 14.30 10.11
C ILE A 13 -10.85 15.56 9.58
N LYS A 14 -12.18 15.62 9.68
CA LYS A 14 -12.99 16.77 9.27
C LYS A 14 -12.66 18.04 10.03
N VAL A 15 -12.40 17.94 11.34
CA VAL A 15 -11.99 19.07 12.18
C VAL A 15 -10.59 19.54 11.79
N ILE A 16 -9.68 18.61 11.50
CA ILE A 16 -8.33 18.97 11.02
C ILE A 16 -8.41 19.68 9.68
N ASP A 17 -9.23 19.19 8.75
CA ASP A 17 -9.41 19.81 7.43
C ASP A 17 -10.04 21.20 7.55
N ALA A 18 -11.05 21.36 8.41
CA ALA A 18 -11.62 22.67 8.72
C ALA A 18 -10.58 23.63 9.32
N ALA A 19 -9.71 23.15 10.21
CA ALA A 19 -8.63 23.95 10.79
C ALA A 19 -7.54 24.33 9.76
N LEU A 20 -7.21 23.43 8.84
CA LEU A 20 -6.27 23.69 7.74
C LEU A 20 -6.81 24.71 6.73
N SER A 21 -8.14 24.80 6.59
CA SER A 21 -8.84 25.75 5.72
C SER A 21 -9.36 27.00 6.45
N ALA A 22 -9.09 27.15 7.75
CA ALA A 22 -9.59 28.26 8.55
C ALA A 22 -9.02 29.62 8.10
N LEU A 23 -9.77 30.68 8.38
CA LEU A 23 -9.35 32.07 8.19
C LEU A 23 -9.28 32.76 9.56
N PRO A 24 -8.13 33.31 9.98
CA PRO A 24 -6.85 33.41 9.26
C PRO A 24 -6.17 32.05 9.03
N PRO A 25 -5.30 31.92 8.00
CA PRO A 25 -4.60 30.68 7.73
C PRO A 25 -3.70 30.29 8.92
N PRO A 26 -3.58 29.00 9.25
CA PRO A 26 -2.78 28.55 10.38
C PRO A 26 -1.30 28.91 10.19
N THR A 27 -0.62 29.16 11.31
CA THR A 27 0.83 29.37 11.30
C THR A 27 1.54 28.13 10.73
N ALA A 28 2.77 28.28 10.23
CA ALA A 28 3.52 27.16 9.67
C ALA A 28 3.69 26.00 10.68
N GLU A 29 3.90 26.32 11.96
CA GLU A 29 4.03 25.33 13.03
C GLU A 29 2.72 24.61 13.32
N GLU A 30 1.59 25.34 13.37
CA GLU A 30 0.26 24.74 13.52
C GLU A 30 -0.06 23.86 12.32
N LYS A 31 0.27 24.31 11.11
CA LYS A 31 0.09 23.52 9.88
C LYS A 31 0.88 22.21 9.92
N VAL A 32 2.14 22.24 10.37
CA VAL A 32 2.95 21.02 10.59
C VAL A 32 2.29 20.11 11.62
N ARG A 33 1.82 20.65 12.76
CA ARG A 33 1.13 19.87 13.79
C ARG A 33 -0.16 19.22 13.28
N LEU A 34 -1.00 19.97 12.57
CA LEU A 34 -2.27 19.51 11.99
C LEU A 34 -2.02 18.42 10.94
N LEU A 35 -1.12 18.66 9.97
CA LEU A 35 -0.78 17.69 8.93
C LEU A 35 -0.15 16.40 9.50
N SER A 36 0.76 16.53 10.47
CA SER A 36 1.36 15.37 11.15
C SER A 36 0.29 14.54 11.87
N THR A 37 -0.69 15.19 12.48
CA THR A 37 -1.80 14.52 13.17
C THR A 37 -2.73 13.83 12.17
N LYS A 38 -3.09 14.49 11.06
CA LYS A 38 -3.88 13.88 9.98
C LYS A 38 -3.18 12.65 9.41
N LEU A 39 -1.87 12.75 9.14
CA LEU A 39 -1.06 11.65 8.65
C LEU A 39 -1.03 10.48 9.65
N TYR A 40 -0.89 10.77 10.95
CA TYR A 40 -0.92 9.74 11.99
C TYR A 40 -2.24 8.97 12.02
N ILE A 41 -3.38 9.68 11.93
CA ILE A 41 -4.73 9.05 11.91
C ILE A 41 -4.89 8.17 10.66
N LEU A 42 -4.50 8.66 9.48
CA LEU A 42 -4.64 7.91 8.23
C LEU A 42 -3.71 6.69 8.13
N THR A 43 -2.55 6.74 8.77
CA THR A 43 -1.58 5.63 8.75
C THR A 43 -1.76 4.63 9.88
N ASN A 44 -2.46 5.00 10.96
CA ASN A 44 -2.73 4.13 12.12
C ASN A 44 -4.24 3.98 12.37
N PRO A 45 -4.95 3.18 11.54
CA PRO A 45 -6.40 3.03 11.63
C PRO A 45 -6.90 2.37 12.93
N LEU A 46 -5.99 1.81 13.75
CA LEU A 46 -6.29 1.18 15.05
C LEU A 46 -6.87 2.15 16.10
N SER A 47 -6.79 3.46 15.87
CA SER A 47 -7.20 4.47 16.85
C SER A 47 -8.65 4.92 16.72
N ASN A 48 -9.40 4.44 15.72
CA ASN A 48 -10.84 4.66 15.72
C ASN A 48 -11.42 3.67 16.72
N PRO A 49 -11.97 4.12 17.87
CA PRO A 49 -12.81 3.26 18.66
C PRO A 49 -13.96 2.88 17.74
N THR A 50 -13.93 1.66 17.20
CA THR A 50 -15.11 1.05 16.62
C THR A 50 -16.13 1.13 17.72
N ILE A 51 -17.02 2.13 17.64
CA ILE A 51 -18.15 2.27 18.55
C ILE A 51 -18.78 0.88 18.48
N PRO A 52 -18.80 0.12 19.60
CA PRO A 52 -19.41 -1.18 19.58
C PRO A 52 -20.82 -0.94 19.08
N SER A 53 -21.10 -1.38 17.85
CA SER A 53 -22.46 -1.40 17.35
C SER A 53 -23.15 -2.31 18.33
N HIS A 54 -23.94 -1.72 19.22
CA HIS A 54 -24.81 -2.42 20.14
C HIS A 54 -25.88 -3.11 19.29
N SER A 55 -25.46 -4.20 18.64
CA SER A 55 -26.32 -5.27 18.19
C SER A 55 -27.11 -5.68 19.42
N SER A 56 -28.38 -5.35 19.38
CA SER A 56 -29.37 -5.71 20.37
C SER A 56 -29.54 -7.22 20.31
N GLN A 57 -28.63 -7.99 20.89
CA GLN A 57 -28.87 -9.40 21.17
C GLN A 57 -29.72 -9.49 22.44
N PRO A 58 -30.91 -10.10 22.39
CA PRO A 58 -31.66 -10.44 23.57
C PRO A 58 -30.92 -11.55 24.33
N ASN A 59 -30.59 -11.26 25.59
CA ASN A 59 -30.04 -12.22 26.54
C ASN A 59 -30.99 -13.42 26.69
N SER A 60 -30.52 -14.61 26.34
CA SER A 60 -30.97 -15.85 26.97
C SER A 60 -29.84 -16.35 27.86
N SER A 61 -30.02 -16.10 29.15
CA SER A 61 -29.21 -16.62 30.24
C SER A 61 -29.39 -18.14 30.35
N ARG A 62 -28.32 -18.90 30.11
CA ARG A 62 -28.19 -20.27 30.62
C ARG A 62 -26.90 -20.38 31.41
N LEU A 63 -27.07 -20.46 32.73
CA LEU A 63 -26.09 -20.89 33.72
C LEU A 63 -25.60 -22.30 33.35
N SER A 64 -24.30 -22.52 33.31
CA SER A 64 -23.72 -23.85 33.41
C SER A 64 -22.39 -23.77 34.14
N SER A 65 -22.40 -24.43 35.29
CA SER A 65 -21.34 -24.61 36.27
C SER A 65 -20.21 -25.51 35.75
N SER A 66 -18.98 -25.15 36.14
CA SER A 66 -17.93 -26.03 36.68
C SER A 66 -17.95 -27.52 36.33
N THR A 67 -16.90 -28.00 35.67
CA THR A 67 -16.06 -29.11 36.16
C THR A 67 -14.73 -29.19 35.41
N LYS A 68 -13.69 -29.57 36.18
CA LYS A 68 -12.31 -29.86 35.77
C LYS A 68 -12.18 -31.18 34.99
N ASP A 69 -11.01 -31.30 34.36
CA ASP A 69 -10.30 -32.49 33.91
C ASP A 69 -10.80 -33.20 32.64
N THR A 70 -9.92 -33.38 31.65
CA THR A 70 -9.25 -34.67 31.34
C THR A 70 -8.77 -34.66 29.87
N LEU A 71 -7.50 -35.00 29.68
CA LEU A 71 -6.87 -35.29 28.38
C LEU A 71 -7.62 -36.42 27.66
N SER A 72 -7.98 -36.23 26.39
CA SER A 72 -8.26 -37.33 25.46
C SER A 72 -8.17 -36.88 24.01
N SER A 73 -7.27 -37.55 23.30
CA SER A 73 -7.12 -37.55 21.85
C SER A 73 -8.40 -38.04 21.18
N SER A 74 -8.90 -37.28 20.19
CA SER A 74 -10.01 -37.69 19.34
C SER A 74 -9.78 -37.14 17.93
N SER A 75 -9.36 -38.02 17.02
CA SER A 75 -9.33 -37.79 15.59
C SER A 75 -10.77 -37.73 15.05
N SER A 76 -11.25 -36.53 14.80
CA SER A 76 -12.51 -36.31 14.08
C SER A 76 -12.22 -35.87 12.66
N ILE A 77 -12.86 -36.59 11.74
CA ILE A 77 -12.73 -36.51 10.29
C ILE A 77 -13.38 -35.20 9.84
N ASP A 78 -12.58 -34.33 9.23
CA ASP A 78 -13.00 -33.02 8.70
C ASP A 78 -14.02 -33.20 7.57
N VAL A 79 -15.26 -32.82 7.85
CA VAL A 79 -16.30 -32.64 6.84
C VAL A 79 -15.95 -31.40 6.03
N LEU A 80 -15.74 -31.63 4.74
CA LEU A 80 -15.36 -30.70 3.69
C LEU A 80 -16.38 -29.55 3.57
N HIS A 81 -16.26 -28.53 4.42
CA HIS A 81 -16.86 -27.22 4.14
C HIS A 81 -16.06 -26.60 3.01
N LYS A 82 -16.57 -26.77 1.78
CA LYS A 82 -16.13 -26.07 0.58
C LYS A 82 -16.32 -24.57 0.82
N SER A 83 -15.31 -23.97 1.43
CA SER A 83 -15.18 -22.55 1.64
C SER A 83 -15.27 -21.89 0.27
N ILE A 84 -16.37 -21.15 0.08
CA ILE A 84 -16.62 -20.34 -1.11
C ILE A 84 -15.45 -19.35 -1.17
N THR A 85 -14.49 -19.64 -2.05
CA THR A 85 -13.39 -18.73 -2.33
C THR A 85 -13.99 -17.44 -2.86
N PRO A 86 -13.66 -16.27 -2.28
CA PRO A 86 -14.18 -15.00 -2.76
C PRO A 86 -13.88 -14.86 -4.25
N THR A 87 -14.93 -14.59 -5.01
CA THR A 87 -14.88 -14.37 -6.45
C THR A 87 -13.91 -13.24 -6.76
N THR A 88 -13.08 -13.42 -7.79
CA THR A 88 -11.97 -12.52 -8.21
C THR A 88 -12.35 -11.05 -8.43
N SER A 89 -13.65 -10.75 -8.58
CA SER A 89 -14.17 -9.39 -8.71
C SER A 89 -13.94 -8.54 -7.46
N ASP A 90 -14.23 -9.07 -6.26
CA ASP A 90 -14.20 -8.27 -5.02
C ASP A 90 -12.77 -7.93 -4.54
N GLN A 91 -11.76 -8.66 -5.03
CA GLN A 91 -10.36 -8.39 -4.70
C GLN A 91 -9.80 -7.17 -5.42
N HIS A 92 -10.30 -6.87 -6.62
CA HIS A 92 -9.78 -5.77 -7.44
C HIS A 92 -10.20 -4.40 -6.89
N ASP A 93 -11.47 -4.25 -6.52
CA ASP A 93 -12.01 -2.98 -6.00
C ASP A 93 -11.36 -2.57 -4.68
N ASN A 94 -11.12 -3.55 -3.80
CA ASN A 94 -10.40 -3.33 -2.54
C ASN A 94 -8.96 -2.86 -2.76
N GLU A 95 -8.30 -3.33 -3.82
CA GLU A 95 -6.93 -2.96 -4.12
C GLU A 95 -6.81 -1.54 -4.69
N LEU A 96 -7.73 -1.16 -5.60
CA LEU A 96 -7.79 0.20 -6.13
C LEU A 96 -8.03 1.22 -5.00
N GLU A 97 -8.95 0.91 -4.10
CA GLU A 97 -9.25 1.77 -2.95
C GLU A 97 -8.04 1.91 -2.01
N ASN A 98 -7.27 0.85 -1.81
CA ASN A 98 -6.01 0.90 -1.08
C ASN A 98 -4.97 1.78 -1.80
N HIS A 99 -4.91 1.74 -3.13
CA HIS A 99 -4.04 2.63 -3.90
C HIS A 99 -4.42 4.10 -3.73
N LYS A 100 -5.72 4.43 -3.80
CA LYS A 100 -6.23 5.80 -3.58
C LYS A 100 -5.82 6.34 -2.21
N LYS A 101 -6.04 5.55 -1.14
CA LYS A 101 -5.61 5.88 0.23
C LYS A 101 -4.10 6.10 0.33
N ARG A 102 -3.30 5.28 -0.36
CA ARG A 102 -1.84 5.46 -0.37
C ARG A 102 -1.42 6.73 -1.09
N LEU A 103 -2.09 7.12 -2.18
CA LEU A 103 -1.80 8.38 -2.86
C LEU A 103 -2.17 9.59 -1.99
N GLU A 104 -3.30 9.54 -1.29
CA GLU A 104 -3.68 10.59 -0.32
C GLU A 104 -2.60 10.77 0.77
N VAL A 105 -2.06 9.67 1.29
CA VAL A 105 -0.93 9.72 2.25
C VAL A 105 0.31 10.37 1.65
N LEU A 106 0.59 10.17 0.35
CA LEU A 106 1.73 10.81 -0.31
C LEU A 106 1.51 12.31 -0.52
N ASP A 107 0.31 12.71 -0.92
CA ASP A 107 -0.06 14.13 -1.06
C ASP A 107 0.11 14.87 0.29
N LEU A 108 -0.35 14.26 1.38
CA LEU A 108 -0.19 14.81 2.73
C LEU A 108 1.27 14.92 3.16
N ARG A 109 2.12 13.96 2.82
CA ARG A 109 3.56 14.03 3.09
C ARG A 109 4.23 15.13 2.29
N LEU A 110 3.81 15.38 1.05
CA LEU A 110 4.28 16.53 0.26
C LEU A 110 3.83 17.85 0.90
N ASP A 111 2.59 17.95 1.35
CA ASP A 111 2.10 19.14 2.05
C ASP A 111 2.86 19.37 3.37
N LEU A 112 3.17 18.30 4.10
CA LEU A 112 3.95 18.36 5.33
C LEU A 112 5.39 18.80 5.07
N ALA A 113 6.05 18.24 4.04
CA ALA A 113 7.37 18.68 3.62
C ALA A 113 7.38 20.17 3.21
N HIS A 114 6.30 20.63 2.56
CA HIS A 114 6.16 22.03 2.16
C HIS A 114 5.96 22.94 3.38
N ALA A 115 5.17 22.51 4.36
CA ALA A 115 5.02 23.21 5.62
C ALA A 115 6.36 23.33 6.38
N HIS A 116 7.17 22.26 6.40
CA HIS A 116 8.52 22.29 6.95
C HIS A 116 9.45 23.27 6.23
N LEU A 117 9.36 23.40 4.89
CA LEU A 117 10.15 24.37 4.14
C LEU A 117 9.89 25.83 4.54
N ASN A 118 8.75 26.13 5.16
CA ASN A 118 8.42 27.46 5.69
C ASN A 118 9.00 27.71 7.09
N LEU A 119 9.43 26.67 7.81
CA LEU A 119 10.06 26.76 9.13
C LEU A 119 11.60 26.89 9.01
N ARG A 120 12.07 27.72 8.08
CA ARG A 120 13.52 27.86 7.80
C ARG A 120 14.28 28.36 9.04
N PRO A 121 15.53 27.91 9.26
CA PRO A 121 16.29 26.92 8.50
C PRO A 121 16.11 25.48 8.99
N GLN A 122 15.56 25.29 10.18
CA GLN A 122 15.50 23.98 10.87
C GLN A 122 14.63 22.96 10.11
N GLY A 123 13.63 23.43 9.35
CA GLY A 123 12.71 22.56 8.62
C GLY A 123 13.29 21.83 7.40
N TRP A 124 14.48 22.16 6.90
CA TRP A 124 15.02 21.53 5.68
C TRP A 124 15.30 20.03 5.85
N ILE A 125 15.81 19.62 7.01
CA ILE A 125 16.12 18.21 7.30
C ILE A 125 14.81 17.41 7.42
N ALA A 126 13.81 17.97 8.11
CA ALA A 126 12.48 17.36 8.21
C ALA A 126 11.83 17.21 6.82
N ALA A 127 11.88 18.26 5.99
CA ALA A 127 11.41 18.19 4.61
C ALA A 127 12.15 17.13 3.77
N GLU A 128 13.48 17.03 3.89
CA GLU A 128 14.27 15.98 3.22
C GLU A 128 13.81 14.58 3.62
N SER A 129 13.54 14.36 4.91
CA SER A 129 13.10 13.07 5.43
C SER A 129 11.72 12.67 4.89
N GLU A 130 10.76 13.60 4.86
CA GLU A 130 9.42 13.36 4.31
C GLU A 130 9.47 13.07 2.80
N LEU A 131 10.23 13.85 2.04
CA LEU A 131 10.40 13.63 0.60
C LEU A 131 11.07 12.28 0.29
N SER A 132 12.00 11.83 1.13
CA SER A 132 12.65 10.52 0.99
C SER A 132 11.66 9.36 1.17
N LEU A 133 10.71 9.49 2.11
CA LEU A 133 9.63 8.53 2.32
C LEU A 133 8.68 8.49 1.12
N VAL A 134 8.34 9.65 0.56
CA VAL A 134 7.53 9.75 -0.67
C VAL A 134 8.25 9.05 -1.83
N GLU A 135 9.54 9.31 -2.04
CA GLU A 135 10.32 8.68 -3.10
C GLU A 135 10.36 7.15 -2.99
N GLY A 136 10.58 6.63 -1.77
CA GLY A 136 10.55 5.19 -1.48
C GLY A 136 9.19 4.56 -1.81
N ALA A 137 8.10 5.23 -1.42
CA ALA A 137 6.75 4.77 -1.68
C ALA A 137 6.39 4.78 -3.17
N LEU A 138 6.75 5.84 -3.91
CA LEU A 138 6.57 5.93 -5.36
C LEU A 138 7.31 4.80 -6.10
N ARG A 139 8.55 4.51 -5.70
CA ARG A 139 9.33 3.39 -6.26
C ARG A 139 8.64 2.04 -6.01
N SER A 140 8.10 1.85 -4.81
CA SER A 140 7.35 0.64 -4.45
C SER A 140 6.06 0.49 -5.27
N LEU A 141 5.29 1.57 -5.42
CA LEU A 141 4.06 1.59 -6.22
C LEU A 141 4.34 1.26 -7.69
N LYS A 142 5.32 1.92 -8.31
CA LYS A 142 5.70 1.66 -9.71
C LYS A 142 6.11 0.20 -9.96
N ARG A 143 6.83 -0.41 -9.01
CA ARG A 143 7.23 -1.83 -9.11
C ARG A 143 6.03 -2.77 -9.07
N ARG A 144 5.02 -2.47 -8.25
CA ARG A 144 3.78 -3.26 -8.16
C ARG A 144 2.97 -3.17 -9.45
N THR A 145 2.77 -1.96 -9.99
CA THR A 145 2.05 -1.76 -11.25
C THR A 145 2.72 -2.52 -12.40
N LYS A 146 4.07 -2.47 -12.51
CA LYS A 146 4.81 -3.21 -13.55
C LYS A 146 4.63 -4.73 -13.47
N ARG A 147 4.59 -5.31 -12.26
CA ARG A 147 4.42 -6.76 -12.10
C ARG A 147 3.04 -7.24 -12.58
N ARG A 148 1.98 -6.44 -12.39
CA ARG A 148 0.63 -6.79 -12.86
C ARG A 148 0.51 -6.85 -14.38
N LEU A 149 1.16 -5.91 -15.07
CA LEU A 149 1.12 -5.86 -16.52
C LEU A 149 1.75 -7.12 -17.16
N VAL A 150 2.77 -7.70 -16.52
CA VAL A 150 3.44 -8.92 -17.00
C VAL A 150 2.58 -10.16 -16.81
N VAL A 151 1.90 -10.29 -15.67
CA VAL A 151 1.04 -11.46 -15.38
C VAL A 151 -0.12 -11.54 -16.38
N ARG A 152 -0.78 -10.43 -16.69
CA ARG A 152 -1.87 -10.40 -17.69
C ARG A 152 -1.43 -10.78 -19.10
N LYS A 153 -0.17 -10.53 -19.47
CA LYS A 153 0.36 -10.89 -20.80
C LYS A 153 0.75 -12.37 -20.91
N GLY A 154 0.96 -13.05 -19.78
CA GLY A 154 1.43 -14.44 -19.74
C GLY A 154 0.32 -15.51 -19.74
N GLU A 155 -0.92 -15.16 -19.36
CA GLU A 155 -2.03 -16.13 -19.29
C GLU A 155 -2.69 -16.42 -20.66
N GLY A 156 -2.40 -15.62 -21.69
CA GLY A 156 -2.97 -15.80 -23.04
C GLY A 156 -2.20 -16.71 -23.99
N ASP A 157 -0.90 -16.97 -23.74
CA ASP A 157 0.00 -17.65 -24.70
C ASP A 157 0.70 -18.88 -24.12
N ALA A 158 0.31 -19.35 -22.93
CA ALA A 158 0.83 -20.60 -22.35
C ALA A 158 0.25 -21.87 -23.01
N SER A 159 -0.22 -21.77 -24.26
CA SER A 159 -0.54 -22.93 -25.09
C SER A 159 0.76 -23.45 -25.73
N HIS A 160 1.21 -24.58 -25.18
CA HIS A 160 2.07 -25.57 -25.86
C HIS A 160 3.36 -25.09 -26.53
N LYS A 161 4.38 -24.73 -25.74
CA LYS A 161 5.78 -25.06 -26.09
C LYS A 161 6.54 -25.57 -24.87
N THR A 162 6.31 -26.82 -24.50
CA THR A 162 7.31 -27.62 -23.78
C THR A 162 8.47 -27.88 -24.73
N GLU A 163 9.32 -26.88 -24.92
CA GLU A 163 10.58 -27.07 -25.63
C GLU A 163 11.53 -27.77 -24.65
N THR A 164 11.58 -29.10 -24.78
CA THR A 164 12.60 -29.97 -24.19
C THR A 164 13.98 -29.52 -24.65
N LEU A 165 14.61 -28.62 -23.90
CA LEU A 165 16.03 -28.32 -24.03
C LEU A 165 16.85 -29.48 -23.46
N LYS A 166 17.21 -30.40 -24.36
CA LYS A 166 18.30 -31.36 -24.19
C LYS A 166 19.65 -30.65 -24.38
N GLY A 167 20.53 -30.79 -23.39
CA GLY A 167 21.98 -30.62 -23.50
C GLY A 167 22.46 -29.16 -23.46
N GLN A 168 23.65 -28.81 -22.97
CA GLN A 168 24.84 -29.61 -22.65
C GLN A 168 25.79 -28.70 -21.83
N GLY A 169 26.36 -29.22 -20.72
CA GLY A 169 27.63 -28.82 -20.06
C GLY A 169 27.88 -27.33 -19.75
N ARG A 170 28.20 -26.94 -18.51
CA ARG A 170 29.43 -27.35 -17.83
C ARG A 170 29.33 -27.17 -16.31
N ALA A 171 30.07 -28.05 -15.64
CA ALA A 171 30.23 -28.26 -14.22
C ALA A 171 30.68 -27.02 -13.43
N ASN A 172 30.00 -26.75 -12.32
CA ASN A 172 30.55 -26.86 -10.96
C ASN A 172 29.56 -26.23 -9.97
N GLN A 173 28.83 -27.05 -9.23
CA GLN A 173 28.94 -27.06 -7.76
C GLN A 173 28.17 -28.26 -7.21
N GLU A 174 28.94 -29.17 -6.62
CA GLU A 174 28.48 -30.35 -5.91
C GLU A 174 27.71 -29.99 -4.65
N GLY A 175 26.72 -30.85 -4.34
CA GLY A 175 26.16 -31.06 -3.00
C GLY A 175 25.04 -30.07 -2.64
N ARG A 176 23.77 -30.45 -2.49
CA ARG A 176 23.30 -31.61 -1.72
C ARG A 176 21.76 -31.73 -1.84
N GLU A 177 21.31 -32.95 -2.15
CA GLU A 177 20.07 -33.65 -1.74
C GLU A 177 18.73 -32.88 -1.81
N GLN A 178 17.90 -33.06 -2.86
CA GLN A 178 16.97 -34.18 -3.10
C GLN A 178 15.93 -34.42 -2.00
N LEU A 179 14.69 -34.01 -2.25
CA LEU A 179 13.51 -34.82 -1.96
C LEU A 179 12.33 -34.40 -2.86
N GLY A 180 11.79 -35.41 -3.55
CA GLY A 180 11.04 -35.29 -4.79
C GLY A 180 9.60 -34.79 -4.67
N LYS A 181 9.08 -34.33 -5.82
CA LYS A 181 7.64 -34.15 -6.04
C LYS A 181 7.21 -34.95 -7.28
N LYS A 182 6.48 -36.03 -7.00
CA LYS A 182 5.65 -36.78 -7.95
C LYS A 182 4.71 -35.83 -8.67
N ARG A 183 4.67 -35.92 -10.00
CA ARG A 183 3.73 -35.19 -10.86
C ARG A 183 2.46 -36.05 -10.98
N ASN A 184 1.33 -35.52 -10.52
CA ASN A 184 0.01 -36.02 -10.92
C ASN A 184 -0.39 -35.27 -12.19
N ALA A 185 -0.39 -35.97 -13.31
CA ALA A 185 -1.00 -35.51 -14.55
C ALA A 185 -2.51 -35.82 -14.46
N GLY A 186 -3.29 -34.81 -14.08
CA GLY A 186 -4.75 -34.82 -14.22
C GLY A 186 -5.10 -34.06 -15.49
N ASP A 187 -5.38 -34.81 -16.55
CA ASP A 187 -5.97 -34.33 -17.79
C ASP A 187 -7.43 -33.99 -17.53
N GLY A 188 -7.75 -32.70 -17.51
CA GLY A 188 -9.08 -32.17 -17.25
C GLY A 188 -9.39 -31.11 -18.28
N GLY A 189 -10.21 -31.49 -19.27
CA GLY A 189 -10.76 -30.58 -20.27
C GLY A 189 -11.54 -29.46 -19.60
N GLY A 190 -11.01 -28.24 -19.71
CA GLY A 190 -11.67 -27.03 -19.24
C GLY A 190 -12.38 -26.36 -20.42
N ASP A 191 -13.71 -26.25 -20.30
CA ASP A 191 -14.52 -25.40 -21.16
C ASP A 191 -13.91 -24.00 -21.25
N GLU A 192 -13.69 -23.57 -22.48
CA GLU A 192 -13.16 -22.25 -22.84
C GLU A 192 -14.24 -21.20 -22.53
N VAL A 193 -14.32 -20.80 -21.26
CA VAL A 193 -15.12 -19.66 -20.83
C VAL A 193 -14.46 -18.43 -21.44
N LYS A 194 -15.03 -17.96 -22.55
CA LYS A 194 -14.69 -16.70 -23.21
C LYS A 194 -14.99 -15.57 -22.25
N ASN A 195 -14.01 -15.27 -21.41
CA ASN A 195 -14.03 -14.16 -20.48
C ASN A 195 -13.92 -12.88 -21.33
N THR A 196 -15.06 -12.36 -21.78
CA THR A 196 -15.20 -11.02 -22.35
C THR A 196 -14.94 -10.02 -21.24
N GLY A 197 -13.67 -9.93 -20.82
CA GLY A 197 -13.21 -8.99 -19.83
C GLY A 197 -13.41 -7.60 -20.38
N VAL A 198 -14.48 -6.95 -19.93
CA VAL A 198 -14.62 -5.50 -20.01
C VAL A 198 -13.40 -4.93 -19.31
N VAL A 199 -12.41 -4.50 -20.10
CA VAL A 199 -11.18 -3.93 -19.57
C VAL A 199 -11.54 -2.55 -19.04
N TRP A 200 -11.71 -2.46 -17.72
CA TRP A 200 -11.87 -1.22 -16.97
C TRP A 200 -10.59 -0.37 -17.10
N LYS A 201 -10.41 0.31 -18.24
CA LYS A 201 -9.22 1.11 -18.55
C LYS A 201 -9.22 2.50 -17.90
N LEU A 202 -10.36 2.97 -17.39
CA LEU A 202 -10.49 4.38 -16.99
C LEU A 202 -9.76 4.74 -15.69
N ASP A 203 -9.51 3.79 -14.77
CA ASP A 203 -8.90 4.11 -13.46
C ASP A 203 -7.37 3.99 -13.45
N GLU A 204 -6.77 3.17 -14.32
CA GLU A 204 -5.31 2.99 -14.36
C GLU A 204 -4.58 4.23 -14.91
N SER A 205 -5.15 4.91 -15.91
CA SER A 205 -4.57 6.13 -16.46
C SER A 205 -4.59 7.30 -15.48
N GLU A 206 -5.66 7.43 -14.69
CA GLU A 206 -5.76 8.47 -13.66
C GLU A 206 -4.73 8.22 -12.55
N LEU A 207 -4.53 6.96 -12.16
CA LEU A 207 -3.52 6.57 -11.17
C LEU A 207 -2.11 6.92 -11.65
N ASP A 208 -1.79 6.60 -12.91
CA ASP A 208 -0.47 6.89 -13.49
C ASP A 208 -0.22 8.39 -13.60
N GLU A 209 -1.23 9.17 -13.99
CA GLU A 209 -1.12 10.63 -14.05
C GLU A 209 -0.93 11.24 -12.65
N ARG A 210 -1.69 10.78 -11.64
CA ARG A 210 -1.51 11.24 -10.27
C ARG A 210 -0.14 10.88 -9.70
N LEU A 211 0.38 9.68 -10.00
CA LEU A 211 1.75 9.30 -9.65
C LEU A 211 2.80 10.19 -10.33
N ARG A 212 2.56 10.60 -11.59
CA ARG A 212 3.41 11.53 -12.32
C ARG A 212 3.46 12.89 -11.64
N LEU A 213 2.30 13.45 -11.30
CA LEU A 213 2.18 14.75 -10.63
C LEU A 213 2.86 14.77 -9.25
N ILE A 214 2.61 13.75 -8.41
CA ILE A 214 3.25 13.62 -7.09
C ILE A 214 4.77 13.55 -7.24
N ARG A 215 5.26 12.79 -8.23
CA ARG A 215 6.70 12.69 -8.50
C ARG A 215 7.31 14.03 -8.91
N MET A 216 6.65 14.78 -9.81
CA MET A 216 7.14 16.09 -10.25
C MET A 216 7.23 17.07 -9.07
N ARG A 217 6.15 17.20 -8.30
CA ARG A 217 6.09 18.04 -7.10
C ARG A 217 7.17 17.65 -6.08
N MET A 218 7.38 16.36 -5.85
CA MET A 218 8.45 15.86 -4.98
C MET A 218 9.85 16.27 -5.48
N ILE A 219 10.13 16.15 -6.79
CA ILE A 219 11.42 16.52 -7.38
C ILE A 219 11.68 18.02 -7.22
N GLU A 220 10.70 18.87 -7.52
CA GLU A 220 10.79 20.32 -7.37
C GLU A 220 11.12 20.72 -5.93
N MET A 221 10.41 20.15 -4.96
CA MET A 221 10.67 20.40 -3.55
C MET A 221 12.05 19.90 -3.12
N MET A 222 12.50 18.77 -3.67
CA MET A 222 13.84 18.25 -3.39
C MET A 222 14.93 19.19 -3.93
N VAL A 223 14.73 19.82 -5.08
CA VAL A 223 15.66 20.87 -5.58
C VAL A 223 15.76 22.01 -4.57
N ILE A 224 14.62 22.49 -4.04
CA ILE A 224 14.59 23.56 -3.03
C ILE A 224 15.32 23.15 -1.76
N VAL A 225 15.05 21.95 -1.24
CA VAL A 225 15.70 21.39 -0.04
C VAL A 225 17.21 21.29 -0.23
N GLN A 226 17.68 20.70 -1.34
CA GLN A 226 19.11 20.50 -1.57
C GLN A 226 19.86 21.82 -1.77
N ARG A 227 19.25 22.83 -2.41
CA ARG A 227 19.81 24.18 -2.50
C ARG A 227 19.90 24.84 -1.13
N GLY A 228 18.83 24.77 -0.33
CA GLY A 228 18.82 25.26 1.05
C GLY A 228 19.98 24.67 1.85
N LEU A 229 20.15 23.34 1.79
CA LEU A 229 21.23 22.62 2.48
C LEU A 229 22.64 22.85 1.90
N GLY A 230 22.82 23.72 0.89
CA GLY A 230 24.11 23.98 0.25
C GLY A 230 24.64 22.82 -0.60
N ARG A 231 23.78 21.87 -1.00
CA ARG A 231 24.13 20.66 -1.75
C ARG A 231 23.84 20.81 -3.25
N GLU A 232 24.44 21.81 -3.90
CA GLU A 232 24.18 22.17 -5.30
C GLU A 232 24.33 21.01 -6.28
N GLY A 233 25.33 20.16 -6.09
CA GLY A 233 25.53 18.96 -6.94
C GLY A 233 24.35 17.99 -6.89
N ARG A 234 23.66 17.86 -5.74
CA ARG A 234 22.43 17.06 -5.62
C ARG A 234 21.24 17.76 -6.27
N ALA A 235 21.09 19.07 -6.05
CA ALA A 235 20.02 19.85 -6.66
C ALA A 235 20.06 19.77 -8.20
N LYS A 236 21.24 19.88 -8.81
CA LYS A 236 21.43 19.71 -10.26
C LYS A 236 20.96 18.35 -10.78
N ARG A 237 21.24 17.26 -10.06
CA ARG A 237 20.75 15.92 -10.45
C ARG A 237 19.23 15.82 -10.39
N TYR A 238 18.59 16.43 -9.40
CA TYR A 238 17.13 16.46 -9.33
C TYR A 238 16.50 17.28 -10.45
N MET A 239 17.08 18.43 -10.81
CA MET A 239 16.64 19.22 -11.98
C MET A 239 16.79 18.45 -13.29
N GLU A 240 17.84 17.64 -13.44
CA GLU A 240 17.99 16.82 -14.64
C GLU A 240 16.93 15.71 -14.69
N MET A 241 16.57 15.13 -13.55
CA MET A 241 15.51 14.13 -13.47
C MET A 241 14.11 14.65 -13.80
N SER A 242 13.82 15.95 -13.60
CA SER A 242 12.55 16.55 -14.03
C SER A 242 12.50 16.76 -15.55
N ARG A 243 13.63 17.06 -16.19
CA ARG A 243 13.71 17.32 -17.65
C ARG A 243 13.53 16.08 -18.52
N ILE A 244 14.00 14.92 -18.08
CA ILE A 244 13.95 13.66 -18.86
C ILE A 244 12.49 13.16 -19.07
N ARG A 245 11.48 13.86 -18.55
CA ARG A 245 10.09 13.37 -18.47
C ARG A 245 9.03 14.34 -18.98
N GLU A 246 9.45 15.50 -19.47
CA GLU A 246 8.65 16.35 -20.37
C GLU A 246 8.79 15.84 -21.80
#